data_AF-A0AAD8ZU84-F1
#
_entry.id   AF-A0AAD8ZU84-F1
#
_cell.length_a   1.000
_cell.length_b   1.000
_cell.length_c   1.000
_cell.angle_alpha   90.00
_cell.angle_beta   90.00
_cell.angle_gamma   90.00
#
_symmetry.space_group_name_H-M   'P 1'
#
loop_
_entity.id
_entity.type
_entity.pdbx_description
1 polymer ?
#
loop_
_entity_poly.entity_id
_entity_poly.type
_entity_poly.pdbx_seq_one_letter_code
_entity_poly.pdbx_strand_id
1 'polypeptide(L)'
;MKPEVLSIQWSGRRSDRRLQRNNSLSPNNPLPSLASSGLYEEDNQWITQINRLQKLIDRLEKKELRLDPVEEEVLEGTTKSHILIVQRQLRVLEDGLDDFRLALRQYIDCASTQTGCLHIAVQRIANESRFILYEFWEHSNVWK
;
A
#
# COMPACT_ATOMS: atom_id res chain seq x y z
N MET A 1 -10.21 20.18 16.97
CA MET A 1 -9.01 20.30 16.13
C MET A 1 -9.08 19.23 15.05
N LYS A 2 -9.03 19.64 13.79
CA LYS A 2 -9.30 18.81 12.60
C LYS A 2 -8.01 18.80 11.79
N PRO A 3 -7.49 17.66 11.31
CA PRO A 3 -6.23 17.66 10.60
C PRO A 3 -6.43 18.26 9.21
N GLU A 4 -5.55 19.21 8.91
CA GLU A 4 -5.46 19.96 7.66
C GLU A 4 -5.08 18.99 6.54
N VAL A 5 -6.00 18.81 5.59
CA VAL A 5 -5.75 17.99 4.39
C VAL A 5 -4.78 18.78 3.53
N LEU A 6 -3.56 18.27 3.36
CA LEU A 6 -2.62 18.79 2.38
C LEU A 6 -3.24 18.63 0.98
N SER A 7 -3.79 19.72 0.46
CA SER A 7 -4.24 19.85 -0.91
C SER A 7 -3.02 19.92 -1.82
N ILE A 8 -2.61 18.77 -2.34
CA ILE A 8 -1.60 18.69 -3.39
C ILE A 8 -2.21 19.32 -4.64
N GLN A 9 -1.81 20.57 -4.91
CA GLN A 9 -2.20 21.30 -6.11
C GLN A 9 -1.45 20.68 -7.29
N TRP A 10 -2.11 19.78 -8.03
CA TRP A 10 -1.65 19.33 -9.34
C TRP A 10 -1.67 20.54 -10.28
N SER A 11 -0.53 21.20 -10.42
CA SER A 11 -0.34 22.22 -11.45
C SER A 11 -0.51 21.54 -12.81
N GLY A 12 -1.67 21.78 -13.43
CA GLY A 12 -1.99 21.30 -14.76
C GLY A 12 -1.02 21.90 -15.77
N ARG A 13 0.03 21.15 -16.12
CA ARG A 13 0.80 21.38 -17.33
C ARG A 13 0.17 20.56 -18.44
N ARG A 14 -0.85 21.14 -19.08
CA ARG A 14 -1.16 20.77 -20.47
C ARG A 14 0.04 21.24 -21.29
N SER A 15 0.87 20.31 -21.74
CA SER A 15 1.94 20.63 -22.70
C SER A 15 1.29 21.02 -24.02
N ASP A 16 1.22 22.33 -24.24
CA ASP A 16 0.73 22.96 -25.45
C ASP A 16 1.49 22.49 -26.69
N ARG A 17 0.72 22.27 -27.75
CA ARG A 17 1.21 22.08 -29.12
C ARG A 17 2.10 23.25 -29.53
N ARG A 18 3.34 22.97 -29.97
CA ARG A 18 4.08 23.88 -30.86
C ARG A 18 4.69 23.11 -32.03
N LEU A 19 3.84 22.85 -33.02
CA LEU A 19 4.25 22.62 -34.41
C LEU A 19 4.57 23.99 -35.03
N GLN A 20 5.82 24.28 -35.37
CA GLN A 20 6.23 25.23 -36.42
C GLN A 20 7.72 24.99 -36.73
N ARG A 21 8.06 24.45 -37.93
CA ARG A 21 8.67 25.16 -39.10
C ARG A 21 10.13 25.61 -38.79
N ASN A 22 11.18 25.42 -39.59
CA ASN A 22 11.43 24.97 -40.97
C ASN A 22 12.96 25.13 -41.26
N ASN A 23 13.49 24.30 -42.17
CA ASN A 23 14.69 24.45 -43.04
C ASN A 23 16.02 25.03 -42.52
N SER A 24 17.08 24.20 -42.57
CA SER A 24 18.27 24.51 -43.38
C SER A 24 18.99 23.23 -43.85
N LEU A 25 19.45 23.28 -45.09
CA LEU A 25 20.05 22.21 -45.90
C LEU A 25 21.54 22.06 -45.59
N SER A 26 22.06 20.83 -45.67
CA SER A 26 23.47 20.56 -45.98
C SER A 26 23.59 19.26 -46.79
N PRO A 27 24.25 19.29 -47.96
CA PRO A 27 24.35 18.13 -48.86
C PRO A 27 25.61 17.34 -48.56
N ASN A 28 25.48 16.04 -48.31
CA ASN A 28 26.37 14.96 -48.78
C ASN A 28 26.21 13.72 -47.89
N ASN A 29 25.36 12.79 -48.33
CA ASN A 29 25.78 11.39 -48.45
C ASN A 29 24.78 10.59 -49.29
N PRO A 30 25.28 9.67 -50.15
CA PRO A 30 24.42 8.87 -51.02
C PRO A 30 23.74 7.79 -50.17
N LEU A 31 22.42 7.71 -50.28
CA LEU A 31 21.62 6.60 -49.77
C LEU A 31 22.12 5.27 -50.34
N PRO A 32 22.22 4.21 -49.53
CA PRO A 32 21.59 2.96 -49.88
C PRO A 32 20.19 2.98 -49.27
N SER A 33 19.19 3.01 -50.15
CA SER A 33 17.83 2.58 -49.88
C SER A 33 17.86 1.22 -49.16
N LEU A 34 17.69 1.18 -47.84
CA LEU A 34 17.34 -0.04 -47.13
C LEU A 34 16.73 0.24 -45.75
N ALA A 35 15.52 -0.29 -45.56
CA ALA A 35 14.83 -0.50 -44.28
C ALA A 35 14.28 0.72 -43.52
N SER A 36 13.22 1.34 -44.05
CA SER A 36 12.25 2.13 -43.26
C SER A 36 11.27 1.25 -42.45
N SER A 37 11.64 0.02 -42.10
CA SER A 37 10.75 -0.98 -41.48
C SER A 37 11.11 -1.35 -40.03
N GLY A 38 11.82 -0.48 -39.30
CA GLY A 38 12.22 -0.77 -37.91
C GLY A 38 12.05 0.39 -36.90
N LEU A 39 11.78 1.61 -37.36
CA LEU A 39 11.74 2.80 -36.49
C LEU A 39 10.41 2.99 -35.73
N TYR A 40 9.35 2.29 -36.14
CA TYR A 40 8.02 2.44 -35.52
C TYR A 40 7.82 1.54 -34.29
N GLU A 41 8.58 0.44 -34.16
CA GLU A 41 8.35 -0.56 -33.11
C GLU A 41 8.84 -0.11 -31.73
N GLU A 42 10.01 0.55 -31.65
CA GLU A 42 10.52 1.12 -30.40
C GLU A 42 9.61 2.24 -29.88
N ASP A 43 9.06 3.05 -30.79
CA ASP A 43 8.15 4.13 -30.43
C ASP A 43 6.87 3.59 -29.78
N ASN A 44 6.35 2.49 -30.32
CA ASN A 44 5.16 1.84 -29.80
C ASN A 44 5.40 1.21 -28.40
N GLN A 45 6.63 0.77 -28.11
CA GLN A 45 6.96 0.16 -26.83
C GLN A 45 6.95 1.18 -25.68
N TRP A 46 7.56 2.36 -25.86
CA TRP A 46 7.52 3.40 -24.82
C TRP A 46 6.11 3.98 -24.66
N ILE A 47 5.38 4.16 -25.76
CA ILE A 47 3.97 4.58 -25.72
C ILE A 47 3.13 3.56 -24.94
N THR A 48 3.38 2.27 -25.12
CA THR A 48 2.70 1.20 -24.36
C THR A 48 3.02 1.26 -22.86
N GLN A 49 4.27 1.52 -22.48
CA GLN A 49 4.64 1.67 -21.08
C GLN A 49 4.00 2.91 -20.44
N ILE A 50 3.97 4.04 -21.16
CA ILE A 50 3.28 5.26 -20.70
C ILE A 50 1.79 5.01 -20.52
N ASN A 51 1.14 4.36 -21.48
CA ASN A 51 -0.28 4.02 -21.39
C ASN A 51 -0.57 3.08 -20.22
N ARG A 52 0.34 2.15 -19.92
CA ARG A 52 0.25 1.26 -18.75
C ARG A 52 0.35 2.04 -17.45
N LEU A 53 1.31 2.97 -17.35
CA LEU A 53 1.48 3.82 -16.15
C LEU A 53 0.29 4.76 -15.95
N GLN A 54 -0.22 5.37 -17.02
CA GLN A 54 -1.41 6.22 -16.96
C GLN A 54 -2.61 5.44 -16.37
N LYS A 55 -2.84 4.20 -16.83
CA LYS A 55 -3.90 3.35 -16.29
C LYS A 55 -3.72 3.01 -14.81
N LEU A 56 -2.48 2.83 -14.35
CA LEU A 56 -2.20 2.58 -12.93
C LEU A 56 -2.45 3.82 -12.06
N ILE A 57 -2.03 5.00 -12.56
CA ILE A 57 -2.27 6.28 -11.89
C ILE A 57 -3.78 6.57 -11.82
N ASP A 58 -4.50 6.41 -12.92
CA ASP A 58 -5.95 6.62 -12.96
C ASP A 58 -6.69 5.70 -11.97
N ARG A 59 -6.21 4.45 -11.79
CA ARG A 59 -6.76 3.50 -10.80
C ARG A 59 -6.44 3.90 -9.36
N LEU A 60 -5.23 4.42 -9.12
CA LEU A 60 -4.80 4.93 -7.82
C LEU A 60 -5.60 6.17 -7.42
N GLU A 61 -5.78 7.13 -8.33
CA GLU A 61 -6.54 8.36 -8.10
C GLU A 61 -8.02 8.09 -7.83
N LYS A 62 -8.61 7.11 -8.53
CA LYS A 62 -9.99 6.67 -8.31
C LYS A 62 -10.19 5.87 -7.01
N LYS A 63 -9.12 5.55 -6.28
CA LYS A 63 -9.14 4.67 -5.09
C LYS A 63 -9.85 3.34 -5.34
N GLU A 64 -9.83 2.87 -6.60
CA GLU A 64 -10.52 1.66 -7.05
C GLU A 64 -9.60 0.42 -6.93
N LEU A 65 -8.56 0.53 -6.11
CA LEU A 65 -7.71 -0.60 -5.77
C LEU A 65 -8.44 -1.44 -4.74
N ARG A 66 -9.25 -2.38 -5.24
CA ARG A 66 -9.52 -3.60 -4.49
C ARG A 66 -8.20 -4.35 -4.38
N LEU A 67 -7.55 -4.18 -3.24
CA LEU A 67 -6.52 -5.10 -2.77
C LEU A 67 -7.26 -6.38 -2.38
N ASP A 68 -7.68 -7.16 -3.38
CA ASP A 68 -8.08 -8.53 -3.12
C ASP A 68 -6.83 -9.26 -2.61
N PRO A 69 -6.94 -10.09 -1.56
CA PRO A 69 -5.80 -10.85 -1.06
C PRO A 69 -5.14 -11.58 -2.23
N VAL A 70 -3.84 -11.38 -2.40
CA VAL A 70 -3.08 -12.15 -3.40
C VAL A 70 -3.18 -13.61 -2.97
N GLU A 71 -3.80 -14.44 -3.81
CA GLU A 71 -3.72 -15.90 -3.68
C GLU A 71 -2.26 -16.28 -3.96
N GLU A 72 -1.50 -16.48 -2.89
CA GLU A 72 -0.15 -17.01 -2.99
C GLU A 72 -0.23 -18.47 -3.47
N GLU A 73 0.39 -18.79 -4.61
CA GLU A 73 0.49 -20.18 -5.08
C GLU A 73 1.23 -21.00 -4.01
N VAL A 74 0.48 -21.82 -3.27
CA VAL A 74 0.99 -22.62 -2.15
C VAL A 74 1.92 -23.69 -2.72
N LEU A 75 3.22 -23.39 -2.76
CA LEU A 75 4.25 -24.39 -3.01
C LEU A 75 4.29 -25.33 -1.78
N GLU A 76 3.88 -26.58 -1.95
CA GLU A 76 3.93 -27.64 -0.93
C GLU A 76 5.39 -27.91 -0.52
N GLY A 77 5.96 -27.12 0.38
CA GLY A 77 7.35 -27.30 0.79
C GLY A 77 7.85 -26.40 1.91
N THR A 78 7.17 -25.29 2.20
CA THR A 78 7.52 -24.46 3.37
C THR A 78 6.52 -24.77 4.50
N THR A 79 7.05 -25.04 5.69
CA THR A 79 6.24 -25.06 6.90
C THR A 79 5.43 -23.77 6.94
N LYS A 80 4.12 -23.90 6.76
CA LYS A 80 3.16 -22.83 6.58
C LYS A 80 3.22 -21.83 7.77
N SER A 81 4.05 -20.81 7.70
CA SER A 81 4.20 -19.75 8.72
C SER A 81 2.97 -18.85 8.73
N HIS A 82 1.92 -19.25 9.46
CA HIS A 82 0.70 -18.46 9.62
C HIS A 82 0.75 -17.69 10.92
N ILE A 83 0.54 -16.37 10.85
CA ILE A 83 0.34 -15.53 12.03
C ILE A 83 -1.09 -15.73 12.54
N LEU A 84 -1.24 -16.04 13.82
CA LEU A 84 -2.53 -16.00 14.51
C LEU A 84 -2.82 -14.56 14.96
N ILE A 85 -4.02 -14.08 14.65
CA ILE A 85 -4.51 -12.78 15.13
C ILE A 85 -5.67 -13.03 16.08
N VAL A 86 -5.54 -12.53 17.29
CA VAL A 86 -6.56 -12.61 18.34
C VAL A 86 -7.14 -11.23 18.56
N GLN A 87 -8.47 -11.14 18.53
CA GLN A 87 -9.19 -9.91 18.82
C GLN A 87 -10.03 -10.08 20.08
N ARG A 88 -9.76 -9.28 21.12
CA ARG A 88 -10.51 -9.29 22.38
C ARG A 88 -11.27 -7.98 22.55
N GLN A 89 -12.58 -8.06 22.81
CA GLN A 89 -13.39 -6.88 23.09
C GLN A 89 -13.76 -6.84 24.57
N LEU A 90 -13.45 -5.73 25.23
CA LEU A 90 -13.60 -5.56 26.67
C LEU A 90 -14.44 -4.31 26.93
N ARG A 91 -15.54 -4.48 27.69
CA ARG A 91 -16.34 -3.35 28.19
C ARG A 91 -15.92 -3.07 29.62
N VAL A 92 -15.65 -1.81 29.92
CA VAL A 92 -15.10 -1.37 31.21
C VAL A 92 -16.07 -0.39 31.83
N LEU A 93 -16.39 -0.60 33.11
CA LEU A 93 -17.20 0.35 33.87
C LEU A 93 -16.38 1.62 34.14
N GLU A 94 -17.05 2.77 34.19
CA GLU A 94 -16.38 4.08 34.35
C GLU A 94 -15.57 4.14 35.65
N ASP A 95 -16.15 3.64 36.75
CA ASP A 95 -15.50 3.59 38.08
C ASP A 95 -14.28 2.67 38.14
N GLY A 96 -14.15 1.73 37.20
CA GLY A 96 -13.04 0.78 37.13
C GLY A 96 -12.01 1.09 36.03
N LEU A 97 -12.12 2.25 35.38
CA LEU A 97 -11.32 2.55 34.19
C LEU A 97 -9.82 2.66 34.48
N ASP A 98 -9.43 3.29 35.58
CA ASP A 98 -8.02 3.49 35.91
C ASP A 98 -7.34 2.19 36.34
N ASP A 99 -8.03 1.38 37.15
CA ASP A 99 -7.57 0.04 37.53
C ASP A 99 -7.41 -0.86 36.30
N PHE A 100 -8.39 -0.81 35.38
CA PHE A 100 -8.30 -1.52 34.13
C PHE A 100 -7.11 -1.07 33.28
N ARG A 101 -6.83 0.23 33.19
CA ARG A 101 -5.67 0.74 32.44
C ARG A 101 -4.35 0.27 33.04
N LEU A 102 -4.27 0.17 34.36
CA LEU A 102 -3.07 -0.36 35.02
C LEU A 102 -2.90 -1.86 34.73
N ALA A 103 -3.95 -2.65 34.92
CA ALA A 103 -3.94 -4.09 34.64
C ALA A 103 -3.65 -4.36 33.15
N LEU A 104 -4.19 -3.55 32.24
CA LEU A 104 -3.97 -3.67 30.81
C LEU A 104 -2.51 -3.40 30.43
N ARG A 105 -1.86 -2.39 31.02
CA ARG A 105 -0.43 -2.14 30.78
C ARG A 105 0.41 -3.33 31.22
N GLN A 106 0.17 -3.83 32.44
CA GLN A 106 0.86 -5.02 32.95
C GLN A 106 0.65 -6.24 32.05
N TYR A 107 -0.58 -6.44 31.57
CA TYR A 107 -0.87 -7.51 30.63
C TYR A 107 -0.06 -7.38 29.33
N ILE A 108 0.02 -6.17 28.74
CA ILE A 108 0.79 -5.93 27.51
C ILE A 108 2.28 -6.17 27.76
N ASP A 109 2.82 -5.71 28.88
CA ASP A 109 4.23 -5.91 29.22
C ASP A 109 4.54 -7.40 29.38
N CYS A 110 3.65 -8.17 30.02
CA CYS A 110 3.78 -9.61 30.16
C CYS A 110 3.62 -10.36 28.83
N ALA A 111 2.58 -10.04 28.06
CA ALA A 111 2.27 -10.74 26.82
C ALA A 111 3.30 -10.42 25.72
N SER A 112 3.83 -9.18 25.66
CA SER A 112 4.87 -8.80 24.70
C SER A 112 6.21 -9.49 24.92
N THR A 113 6.47 -9.97 26.14
CA THR A 113 7.67 -10.75 26.48
C THR A 113 7.46 -12.25 26.32
N GLN A 114 6.23 -12.70 26.03
CA GLN A 114 5.94 -14.12 25.80
C GLN A 114 6.53 -14.59 24.47
N THR A 115 7.11 -15.79 24.47
CA THR A 115 7.64 -16.41 23.25
C THR A 115 6.57 -16.54 22.18
N GLY A 116 6.85 -16.05 20.98
CA GLY A 116 5.92 -16.07 19.86
C GLY A 116 4.93 -14.91 19.83
N CYS A 117 4.98 -13.97 20.79
CA CYS A 117 4.27 -12.70 20.65
C CYS A 117 5.00 -11.80 19.64
N LEU A 118 4.29 -11.38 18.60
CA LEU A 118 4.82 -10.51 17.56
C LEU A 118 4.46 -9.05 17.81
N HIS A 119 3.22 -8.80 18.20
CA HIS A 119 2.72 -7.45 18.43
C HIS A 119 1.44 -7.44 19.28
N ILE A 120 1.24 -6.37 20.04
CA ILE A 120 -0.01 -6.11 20.74
C ILE A 120 -0.42 -4.67 20.49
N ALA A 121 -1.64 -4.48 20.00
CA ALA A 121 -2.23 -3.17 19.77
C ALA A 121 -3.52 -3.02 20.56
N VAL A 122 -3.75 -1.80 21.08
CA VAL A 122 -4.96 -1.46 21.82
C VAL A 122 -5.69 -0.33 21.13
N GLN A 123 -6.98 -0.50 20.93
CA GLN A 123 -7.88 0.53 20.44
C GLN A 123 -8.96 0.82 21.49
N ARG A 124 -9.09 2.08 21.91
CA ARG A 124 -10.21 2.54 22.74
C ARG A 124 -11.29 3.15 21.86
N ILE A 125 -12.53 2.72 22.03
CA ILE A 125 -13.71 3.36 21.43
C ILE A 125 -14.22 4.40 22.42
N ALA A 126 -13.98 5.68 22.11
CA ALA A 126 -14.26 6.80 23.01
C ALA A 126 -15.73 6.87 23.46
N ASN A 127 -16.66 6.42 22.62
CA ASN A 127 -18.10 6.57 22.85
C ASN A 127 -18.73 5.41 23.66
N GLU A 128 -17.99 4.33 23.97
CA GLU A 128 -18.61 3.09 24.46
C GLU A 128 -17.90 2.42 25.64
N SER A 129 -16.97 3.13 26.32
CA SER A 129 -16.13 2.55 27.40
C SER A 129 -15.58 1.16 27.03
N ARG A 130 -15.25 0.98 25.75
CA ARG A 130 -14.88 -0.30 25.14
C ARG A 130 -13.46 -0.24 24.65
N PHE A 131 -12.73 -1.31 24.91
CA PHE A 131 -11.38 -1.54 24.41
C PHE A 131 -11.39 -2.75 23.49
N ILE A 132 -10.61 -2.66 22.41
CA ILE A 132 -10.30 -3.76 21.53
C ILE A 132 -8.81 -4.02 21.63
N LEU A 133 -8.45 -5.26 21.94
CA LEU A 133 -7.09 -5.74 21.95
C LEU A 133 -6.85 -6.59 20.71
N TYR A 134 -5.77 -6.29 19.99
CA TYR A 134 -5.28 -7.10 18.89
C TYR A 134 -3.94 -7.69 19.31
N GLU A 135 -3.85 -9.01 19.34
CA GLU A 135 -2.63 -9.73 19.66
C GLU A 135 -2.21 -10.56 18.43
N PHE A 136 -0.95 -10.43 18.05
CA PHE A 136 -0.37 -11.10 16.90
C PHE A 136 0.62 -12.15 17.40
N TRP A 137 0.40 -13.39 17.01
CA TRP A 137 1.14 -14.55 17.50
C TRP A 137 1.72 -15.36 16.35
N GLU A 138 2.93 -15.87 16.53
CA GLU A 138 3.64 -16.66 15.52
C GLU A 138 2.92 -17.98 15.22
N HIS A 139 2.31 -18.61 16.22
CA HIS A 139 1.64 -19.90 16.12
C HIS A 139 0.41 -19.97 17.04
N SER A 140 -0.51 -20.92 16.80
CA SER A 140 -1.69 -21.11 17.66
C SER A 140 -1.39 -21.75 19.02
N ASN A 141 -0.28 -22.45 19.15
CA ASN A 141 0.12 -23.15 20.38
C ASN A 141 0.76 -22.24 21.44
N VAL A 142 1.18 -21.03 21.07
CA VAL A 142 1.80 -20.06 21.99
C VAL A 142 0.79 -19.12 22.64
N TRP A 143 -0.40 -18.97 22.05
CA TRP A 143 -1.50 -18.20 22.63
C TRP A 143 -2.26 -19.06 23.65
N LYS A 144 -2.43 -18.55 24.88
CA LYS A 144 -3.08 -19.25 26.01
C LYS A 144 -4.14 -18.39 26.70
#